data_AF-A0AAD5DAF8-F1
#
_entry.id   AF-A0AAD5DAF8-F1
#
_cell.length_a   1.000
_cell.length_b   1.000
_cell.length_c   1.000
_cell.angle_alpha   90.00
_cell.angle_beta   90.00
_cell.angle_gamma   90.00
#
_symmetry.space_group_name_H-M   'P 1'
#
loop_
_entity.id
_entity.type
_entity.pdbx_description
1 polymer ?
#
loop_
_entity_poly.entity_id
_entity_poly.type
_entity_poly.pdbx_seq_one_letter_code
_entity_poly.pdbx_strand_id
1 'polypeptide(L)'
;MVHGGGVSFGDGNRVVVAGGQPWLVEDQFKEVSCDWDSMLHVPTTIEEQLIVRAIKEECSWENLPKRLQSTLTSKDEWHRRITEHCIKKRLPWSTSFVRKVCREAEYYEDMMRYLRRNLALFPYHLADYVCRVMRISPFRYYCDMIFEVMKNEQPYDSIPNFSAADALRLTGIGRNEFIDIMNKCRSKKIMWKLNKSIAKESLPTHPVDFAIEPWWGVCLVNFTLEEFKKLSEEEGATIDKICKEEANAFILFDPVVIKGLYKRGLVYFDVPVYPDDRFKVSRLEGFVSNREQSYEDPIEELLYAVFVVSSENSTVAELATTLQAELSQLQTAASFACRLGWAVKLIDPGSVLLEQTANALNDDEDGSFATVGSGSTPLDAGLFQQDGFGTENHGPSSAYARVAFVVDANITSYLMMGSVSPG
;
A
#
# COMPACT_ATOMS: atom_id res chain seq x y z
N MET A 1 17.18 70.32 -13.88
CA MET A 1 18.57 69.85 -14.07
C MET A 1 18.54 68.35 -13.76
N VAL A 2 18.49 67.40 -14.72
CA VAL A 2 19.50 67.06 -15.75
C VAL A 2 20.85 66.83 -15.07
N HIS A 3 21.58 65.71 -15.07
CA HIS A 3 21.65 64.37 -15.69
C HIS A 3 22.44 63.49 -14.66
N GLY A 4 22.63 62.17 -14.72
CA GLY A 4 22.53 61.17 -15.76
C GLY A 4 23.08 59.83 -15.22
N GLY A 5 22.74 58.73 -15.88
CA GLY A 5 23.18 57.38 -15.55
C GLY A 5 24.57 57.03 -16.08
N GLY A 6 25.07 55.86 -15.65
CA GLY A 6 26.25 55.20 -16.18
C GLY A 6 26.28 53.73 -15.75
N VAL A 7 26.11 52.84 -16.72
CA VAL A 7 26.25 51.37 -16.63
C VAL A 7 27.68 50.99 -17.02
N SER A 8 28.26 49.96 -16.40
CA SER A 8 29.25 49.11 -17.08
C SER A 8 29.22 47.67 -16.57
N PHE A 9 29.29 46.75 -17.53
CA PHE A 9 29.17 45.29 -17.49
C PHE A 9 30.49 44.58 -17.11
N GLY A 10 30.37 43.31 -16.69
CA GLY A 10 31.45 42.30 -16.69
C GLY A 10 30.93 40.92 -16.28
N ASP A 11 30.93 39.98 -17.23
CA ASP A 11 30.34 38.63 -17.24
C ASP A 11 30.87 37.65 -16.19
N GLY A 12 30.09 36.61 -15.88
CA GLY A 12 30.61 35.42 -15.18
C GLY A 12 29.57 34.40 -14.74
N ASN A 13 29.05 33.61 -15.69
CA ASN A 13 28.35 32.36 -15.44
C ASN A 13 29.24 31.42 -14.58
N ARG A 14 28.75 30.88 -13.46
CA ARG A 14 29.26 29.62 -12.89
C ARG A 14 28.22 28.87 -12.06
N VAL A 15 27.72 27.82 -12.69
CA VAL A 15 27.04 26.66 -12.11
C VAL A 15 27.88 26.10 -10.95
N VAL A 16 27.26 25.88 -9.80
CA VAL A 16 27.81 25.00 -8.75
C VAL A 16 26.92 23.78 -8.68
N VAL A 17 27.42 22.70 -9.30
CA VAL A 17 26.98 21.33 -9.09
C VAL A 17 27.43 20.93 -7.69
N ALA A 18 26.50 20.70 -6.77
CA ALA A 18 26.79 20.00 -5.52
C ALA A 18 26.54 18.51 -5.76
N GLY A 19 27.62 17.77 -6.02
CA GLY A 19 27.61 16.32 -6.09
C GLY A 19 27.25 15.72 -4.73
N GLY A 20 26.28 14.81 -4.72
CA GLY A 20 25.93 14.02 -3.54
C GLY A 20 27.09 13.13 -3.11
N GLN A 21 27.48 13.21 -1.85
CA GLN A 21 28.45 12.30 -1.26
C GLN A 21 27.75 10.98 -0.87
N PRO A 22 28.28 9.80 -1.28
CA PRO A 22 27.65 8.49 -1.02
C PRO A 22 27.59 8.06 0.45
N TRP A 23 28.38 8.68 1.33
CA TRP A 23 28.62 8.19 2.70
C TRP A 23 27.54 8.60 3.72
N LEU A 24 26.73 9.62 3.43
CA LEU A 24 25.65 10.07 4.32
C LEU A 24 24.38 9.19 4.21
N VAL A 25 24.27 8.41 3.14
CA VAL A 25 23.16 7.47 2.93
C VAL A 25 23.35 6.26 3.83
N GLU A 26 24.57 5.73 3.94
CA GLU A 26 24.83 4.47 4.64
C GLU A 26 24.60 4.55 6.16
N ASP A 27 24.85 5.72 6.77
CA ASP A 27 24.59 5.94 8.21
C ASP A 27 23.10 6.14 8.51
N GLN A 28 22.34 6.82 7.63
CA GLN A 28 20.87 6.87 7.75
C GLN A 28 20.24 5.48 7.58
N PHE A 29 20.78 4.64 6.69
CA PHE A 29 20.30 3.27 6.49
C PHE A 29 20.58 2.36 7.70
N LYS A 30 21.72 2.52 8.37
CA LYS A 30 22.02 1.75 9.60
C LYS A 30 21.14 2.15 10.77
N GLU A 31 20.88 3.44 10.93
CA GLU A 31 20.05 3.96 12.01
C GLU A 31 18.57 3.55 11.82
N VAL A 32 18.09 3.61 10.58
CA VAL A 32 16.76 3.10 10.18
C VAL A 32 16.66 1.58 10.35
N SER A 33 17.72 0.80 10.01
CA SER A 33 17.77 -0.66 10.23
C SER A 33 17.73 -1.06 11.72
N CYS A 34 18.37 -0.29 12.60
CA CYS A 34 18.32 -0.55 14.05
C CYS A 34 16.94 -0.25 14.64
N ASP A 35 16.25 0.77 14.13
CA ASP A 35 14.86 1.04 14.49
C ASP A 35 13.92 -0.03 13.92
N TRP A 36 14.17 -0.57 12.72
CA TRP A 36 13.38 -1.67 12.13
C TRP A 36 13.39 -2.95 12.97
N ASP A 37 14.56 -3.37 13.47
CA ASP A 37 14.67 -4.55 14.34
C ASP A 37 13.91 -4.37 15.68
N SER A 38 13.69 -3.12 16.10
CA SER A 38 12.84 -2.78 17.25
C SER A 38 11.33 -2.70 16.91
N MET A 39 10.99 -2.53 15.63
CA MET A 39 9.61 -2.43 15.12
C MET A 39 9.03 -3.81 14.75
N LEU A 40 9.85 -4.77 14.31
CA LEU A 40 9.43 -6.15 14.12
C LEU A 40 9.29 -6.84 15.49
N HIS A 41 8.05 -6.89 16.01
CA HIS A 41 7.83 -7.46 17.33
C HIS A 41 8.23 -8.95 17.40
N VAL A 42 9.28 -9.22 18.17
CA VAL A 42 9.70 -10.57 18.58
C VAL A 42 8.62 -11.15 19.50
N PRO A 43 8.04 -12.34 19.24
CA PRO A 43 6.94 -12.85 20.04
C PRO A 43 7.28 -12.85 21.54
N THR A 44 6.36 -12.32 22.34
CA THR A 44 6.55 -11.89 23.74
C THR A 44 6.94 -13.01 24.70
N THR A 45 6.73 -14.28 24.31
CA THR A 45 7.15 -15.45 25.09
C THR A 45 7.81 -16.50 24.19
N ILE A 46 8.75 -17.27 24.75
CA ILE A 46 9.37 -18.43 24.08
C ILE A 46 8.31 -19.40 23.54
N GLU A 47 7.21 -19.56 24.28
CA GLU A 47 6.10 -20.42 23.88
C GLU A 47 5.37 -19.91 22.64
N GLU A 48 5.11 -18.62 22.56
CA GLU A 48 4.49 -18.01 21.38
C GLU A 48 5.40 -18.14 20.15
N GLN A 49 6.72 -18.01 20.32
CA GLN A 49 7.70 -18.24 19.24
C GLN A 49 7.64 -19.69 18.74
N LEU A 50 7.55 -20.66 19.65
CA LEU A 50 7.42 -22.07 19.29
C LEU A 50 6.11 -22.37 18.56
N ILE A 51 5.01 -21.74 18.99
CA ILE A 51 3.70 -21.84 18.31
C ILE A 51 3.79 -21.28 16.89
N VAL A 52 4.29 -20.06 16.73
CA VAL A 52 4.43 -19.43 15.40
C VAL A 52 5.32 -20.27 14.49
N ARG A 53 6.43 -20.81 15.00
CA ARG A 53 7.30 -21.71 14.25
C ARG A 53 6.57 -22.98 13.80
N ALA A 54 5.84 -23.63 14.70
CA ALA A 54 5.08 -24.83 14.38
C ALA A 54 3.96 -24.56 13.35
N ILE A 55 3.34 -23.37 13.38
CA ILE A 55 2.37 -22.95 12.36
C ILE A 55 3.06 -22.78 10.99
N LYS A 56 4.20 -22.09 10.95
CA LYS A 56 5.00 -21.89 9.72
C LYS A 56 5.48 -23.20 9.11
N GLU A 57 5.83 -24.18 9.95
CA GLU A 57 6.24 -25.53 9.54
C GLU A 57 5.04 -26.45 9.21
N GLU A 58 3.81 -25.95 9.26
CA GLU A 58 2.55 -26.69 9.06
C GLU A 58 2.43 -27.98 9.91
N CYS A 59 2.92 -27.94 11.17
CA CYS A 59 2.94 -29.08 12.06
C CYS A 59 1.52 -29.53 12.46
N SER A 60 1.21 -30.82 12.23
CA SER A 60 -0.04 -31.41 12.72
C SER A 60 -0.03 -31.54 14.24
N TRP A 61 -1.21 -31.64 14.85
CA TRP A 61 -1.37 -31.80 16.31
C TRP A 61 -0.51 -32.95 16.86
N GLU A 62 -0.51 -34.07 16.16
CA GLU A 62 0.17 -35.31 16.55
C GLU A 62 1.70 -35.17 16.54
N ASN A 63 2.22 -34.27 15.71
CA ASN A 63 3.66 -34.01 15.54
C ASN A 63 4.15 -32.81 16.36
N LEU A 64 3.27 -32.12 17.09
CA LEU A 64 3.69 -31.02 17.95
C LEU A 64 4.61 -31.51 19.08
N PRO A 65 5.61 -30.71 19.48
CA PRO A 65 6.37 -30.96 20.70
C PRO A 65 5.45 -31.21 21.89
N LYS A 66 5.76 -32.22 22.71
CA LYS A 66 4.94 -32.58 23.90
C LYS A 66 4.65 -31.38 24.81
N ARG A 67 5.61 -30.47 24.94
CA ARG A 67 5.45 -29.20 25.67
C ARG A 67 4.27 -28.38 25.12
N LEU A 68 4.19 -28.19 23.80
CA LEU A 68 3.10 -27.44 23.18
C LEU A 68 1.76 -28.18 23.28
N GLN A 69 1.75 -29.51 23.13
CA GLN A 69 0.54 -30.30 23.35
C GLN A 69 0.01 -30.16 24.79
N SER A 70 0.91 -30.14 25.79
CA SER A 70 0.52 -29.92 27.19
C SER A 70 -0.07 -28.53 27.42
N THR A 71 0.47 -27.49 26.78
CA THR A 71 -0.04 -26.12 26.92
C THR A 71 -1.38 -25.91 26.21
N LEU A 72 -1.50 -26.37 24.96
CA LEU A 72 -2.69 -26.17 24.13
C LEU A 72 -3.84 -27.08 24.55
N THR A 73 -3.59 -28.14 25.32
CA THR A 73 -4.58 -29.07 25.91
C THR A 73 -5.44 -29.89 24.93
N SER A 74 -5.66 -29.43 23.69
CA SER A 74 -6.47 -30.13 22.69
C SER A 74 -6.12 -29.77 21.25
N LYS A 75 -6.52 -30.66 20.33
CA LYS A 75 -6.42 -30.44 18.87
C LYS A 75 -7.26 -29.25 18.41
N ASP A 76 -8.43 -29.03 19.00
CA ASP A 76 -9.31 -27.91 18.64
C ASP A 76 -8.70 -26.56 19.03
N GLU A 77 -8.05 -26.49 20.19
CA GLU A 77 -7.28 -25.30 20.59
C GLU A 77 -6.11 -25.04 19.64
N TRP A 78 -5.42 -26.08 19.15
CA TRP A 78 -4.39 -25.92 18.12
C TRP A 78 -4.95 -25.37 16.81
N HIS A 79 -6.08 -25.92 16.34
CA HIS A 79 -6.77 -25.39 15.16
C HIS A 79 -7.16 -23.92 15.35
N ARG A 80 -7.65 -23.54 16.54
CA ARG A 80 -7.94 -22.14 16.88
C ARG A 80 -6.71 -21.25 16.79
N ARG A 81 -5.56 -21.68 17.32
CA ARG A 81 -4.30 -20.91 17.21
C ARG A 81 -3.84 -20.74 15.78
N ILE A 82 -3.95 -21.77 14.94
CA ILE A 82 -3.63 -21.67 13.50
C ILE A 82 -4.52 -20.61 12.86
N THR A 83 -5.84 -20.71 13.04
CA THR A 83 -6.81 -19.76 12.47
C THR A 83 -6.55 -18.33 12.94
N GLU A 84 -6.37 -18.11 14.25
CA GLU A 84 -6.09 -16.80 14.81
C GLU A 84 -4.79 -16.19 14.28
N HIS A 85 -3.73 -16.99 14.18
CA HIS A 85 -2.46 -16.54 13.62
C HIS A 85 -2.63 -16.10 12.17
N CYS A 86 -3.25 -16.94 11.33
CA CYS A 86 -3.48 -16.63 9.92
C CYS A 86 -4.39 -15.40 9.75
N ILE A 87 -5.41 -15.22 10.58
CA ILE A 87 -6.28 -14.03 10.55
C ILE A 87 -5.50 -12.77 10.93
N LYS A 88 -4.74 -12.80 12.04
CA LYS A 88 -3.94 -11.66 12.51
C LYS A 88 -2.92 -11.21 11.47
N LYS A 89 -2.30 -12.17 10.76
CA LYS A 89 -1.34 -11.90 9.69
C LYS A 89 -1.99 -11.72 8.30
N ARG A 90 -3.33 -11.79 8.20
CA ARG A 90 -4.11 -11.63 6.96
C ARG A 90 -3.62 -12.52 5.81
N LEU A 91 -3.28 -13.77 6.11
CA LEU A 91 -2.76 -14.69 5.11
C LEU A 91 -3.86 -15.17 4.16
N PRO A 92 -3.57 -15.42 2.88
CA PRO A 92 -4.54 -16.06 1.98
C PRO A 92 -4.88 -17.47 2.47
N TRP A 93 -6.15 -17.87 2.41
CA TRP A 93 -6.58 -19.20 2.85
C TRP A 93 -5.90 -20.31 2.03
N SER A 94 -5.84 -20.13 0.71
CA SER A 94 -5.34 -21.13 -0.25
C SER A 94 -3.88 -21.52 -0.03
N THR A 95 -3.04 -20.59 0.42
CA THR A 95 -1.60 -20.78 0.60
C THR A 95 -1.18 -20.98 2.05
N SER A 96 -2.09 -20.84 3.01
CA SER A 96 -1.75 -20.92 4.44
C SER A 96 -2.23 -22.21 5.09
N PHE A 97 -1.67 -22.53 6.26
CA PHE A 97 -1.95 -23.77 6.99
C PHE A 97 -3.44 -23.91 7.37
N VAL A 98 -4.15 -22.79 7.48
CA VAL A 98 -5.56 -22.73 7.89
C VAL A 98 -6.48 -23.56 7.00
N ARG A 99 -6.12 -23.78 5.72
CA ARG A 99 -6.88 -24.64 4.78
C ARG A 99 -7.10 -26.07 5.25
N LYS A 100 -6.23 -26.57 6.14
CA LYS A 100 -6.34 -27.93 6.69
C LYS A 100 -7.27 -28.01 7.90
N VAL A 101 -7.66 -26.88 8.48
CA VAL A 101 -8.36 -26.83 9.78
C VAL A 101 -9.65 -26.00 9.77
N CYS A 102 -9.84 -25.11 8.79
CA CYS A 102 -11.00 -24.25 8.68
C CYS A 102 -11.44 -24.13 7.21
N ARG A 103 -12.75 -24.05 6.96
CA ARG A 103 -13.30 -23.87 5.61
C ARG A 103 -13.06 -22.45 5.13
N GLU A 104 -12.85 -22.28 3.82
CA GLU A 104 -12.54 -20.98 3.22
C GLU A 104 -13.56 -19.89 3.58
N ALA A 105 -14.86 -20.17 3.43
CA ALA A 105 -15.91 -19.22 3.78
C ALA A 105 -15.91 -18.81 5.25
N GLU A 106 -15.77 -19.78 6.16
CA GLU A 106 -15.71 -19.54 7.61
C GLU A 106 -14.49 -18.69 7.97
N TYR A 107 -13.33 -19.01 7.39
CA TYR A 107 -12.08 -18.28 7.61
C TYR A 107 -12.20 -16.79 7.23
N TYR A 108 -12.70 -16.51 6.03
CA TYR A 108 -12.84 -15.12 5.57
C TYR A 108 -13.97 -14.38 6.30
N GLU A 109 -15.05 -15.05 6.70
CA GLU A 109 -16.06 -14.44 7.58
C GLU A 109 -15.49 -14.03 8.94
N ASP A 110 -14.71 -14.92 9.56
CA ASP A 110 -14.02 -14.66 10.82
C ASP A 110 -12.97 -13.56 10.68
N MET A 111 -12.19 -13.57 9.59
CA MET A 111 -11.23 -12.51 9.29
C MET A 111 -11.93 -11.16 9.15
N MET A 112 -12.99 -11.05 8.35
CA MET A 112 -13.69 -9.79 8.15
C MET A 112 -14.37 -9.29 9.44
N ARG A 113 -14.80 -10.19 10.33
CA ARG A 113 -15.29 -9.83 11.66
C ARG A 113 -14.17 -9.31 12.55
N TYR A 114 -13.00 -9.96 12.51
CA TYR A 114 -11.82 -9.52 13.25
C TYR A 114 -11.33 -8.15 12.77
N LEU A 115 -11.22 -7.92 11.46
CA LEU A 115 -10.75 -6.65 10.90
C LEU A 115 -11.68 -5.49 11.26
N ARG A 116 -13.01 -5.64 11.10
CA ARG A 116 -13.96 -4.60 11.49
C ARG A 116 -13.91 -4.27 12.98
N ARG A 117 -13.84 -5.30 13.85
CA ARG A 117 -13.75 -5.11 15.30
C ARG A 117 -12.53 -4.27 15.70
N ASN A 118 -11.43 -4.40 14.97
CA ASN A 118 -10.20 -3.67 15.21
C ASN A 118 -10.07 -2.40 14.34
N LEU A 119 -11.13 -1.98 13.63
CA LEU A 119 -11.12 -0.82 12.72
C LEU A 119 -9.99 -0.88 11.67
N ALA A 120 -9.62 -2.10 11.29
CA ALA A 120 -8.43 -2.40 10.52
C ALA A 120 -8.62 -2.07 9.03
N LEU A 121 -7.50 -1.94 8.31
CA LEU A 121 -7.52 -1.72 6.86
C LEU A 121 -8.28 -2.81 6.10
N PHE A 122 -8.96 -2.41 5.03
CA PHE A 122 -9.56 -3.37 4.11
C PHE A 122 -8.46 -4.23 3.46
N PRO A 123 -8.61 -5.56 3.43
CA PRO A 123 -7.55 -6.45 2.95
C PRO A 123 -7.55 -6.53 1.41
N TYR A 124 -7.04 -5.50 0.74
CA TYR A 124 -7.03 -5.42 -0.74
C TYR A 124 -6.30 -6.58 -1.42
N HIS A 125 -5.25 -7.14 -0.81
CA HIS A 125 -4.56 -8.32 -1.32
C HIS A 125 -5.43 -9.59 -1.30
N LEU A 126 -6.54 -9.57 -0.58
CA LEU A 126 -7.54 -10.64 -0.53
C LEU A 126 -8.82 -10.24 -1.28
N ALA A 127 -8.80 -9.15 -2.06
CA ALA A 127 -9.97 -8.62 -2.76
C ALA A 127 -10.57 -9.63 -3.74
N ASP A 128 -9.79 -10.54 -4.32
CA ASP A 128 -10.34 -11.60 -5.15
C ASP A 128 -11.41 -12.39 -4.40
N TYR A 129 -11.13 -12.92 -3.21
CA TYR A 129 -12.16 -13.62 -2.44
C TYR A 129 -13.19 -12.65 -1.84
N VAL A 130 -12.75 -11.55 -1.22
CA VAL A 130 -13.63 -10.66 -0.44
C VAL A 130 -14.61 -9.88 -1.34
N CYS A 131 -14.14 -9.33 -2.46
CA CYS A 131 -15.00 -8.60 -3.39
C CYS A 131 -15.77 -9.56 -4.30
N ARG A 132 -15.12 -10.58 -4.89
CA ARG A 132 -15.77 -11.46 -5.88
C ARG A 132 -16.73 -12.44 -5.24
N VAL A 133 -16.28 -13.16 -4.21
CA VAL A 133 -17.03 -14.25 -3.58
C VAL A 133 -17.94 -13.75 -2.47
N MET A 134 -17.40 -13.01 -1.49
CA MET A 134 -18.20 -12.51 -0.36
C MET A 134 -19.10 -11.30 -0.72
N ARG A 135 -18.87 -10.68 -1.89
CA ARG A 135 -19.59 -9.48 -2.35
C ARG A 135 -19.48 -8.30 -1.37
N ILE A 136 -18.33 -8.18 -0.69
CA ILE A 136 -18.03 -7.06 0.21
C ILE A 136 -17.09 -6.11 -0.51
N SER A 137 -17.60 -4.94 -0.92
CA SER A 137 -16.75 -3.89 -1.48
C SER A 137 -16.01 -3.11 -0.37
N PRO A 138 -14.84 -2.51 -0.68
CA PRO A 138 -14.16 -1.62 0.26
C PRO A 138 -15.04 -0.48 0.75
N PHE A 139 -15.83 0.12 -0.15
CA PHE A 139 -16.81 1.15 0.19
C PHE A 139 -17.79 0.70 1.28
N ARG A 140 -18.41 -0.47 1.09
CA ARG A 140 -19.36 -1.02 2.06
C ARG A 140 -18.68 -1.34 3.39
N TYR A 141 -17.47 -1.90 3.33
CA TYR A 141 -16.68 -2.20 4.52
C TYR A 141 -16.44 -0.95 5.38
N TYR A 142 -16.00 0.16 4.77
CA TYR A 142 -15.75 1.39 5.50
C TYR A 142 -17.03 2.09 5.97
N CYS A 143 -18.13 2.04 5.20
CA CYS A 143 -19.44 2.51 5.69
C CYS A 143 -19.88 1.74 6.94
N ASP A 144 -19.76 0.40 6.94
CA ASP A 144 -20.09 -0.44 8.09
C ASP A 144 -19.18 -0.13 9.29
N MET A 145 -17.87 0.07 9.06
CA MET A 145 -16.91 0.46 10.11
C MET A 145 -17.27 1.81 10.73
N ILE A 146 -17.45 2.85 9.93
CA ILE A 146 -17.83 4.19 10.40
C ILE A 146 -19.14 4.12 11.20
N PHE A 147 -20.11 3.37 10.69
CA PHE A 147 -21.37 3.15 11.39
C PHE A 147 -21.17 2.50 12.77
N GLU A 148 -20.28 1.49 12.87
CA GLU A 148 -19.96 0.84 14.14
C GLU A 148 -19.30 1.80 15.14
N VAL A 149 -18.37 2.64 14.68
CA VAL A 149 -17.73 3.69 15.50
C VAL A 149 -18.78 4.67 16.03
N MET A 150 -19.66 5.19 15.17
CA MET A 150 -20.78 6.06 15.57
C MET A 150 -21.69 5.35 16.58
N LYS A 151 -22.00 4.07 16.32
CA LYS A 151 -22.87 3.26 17.15
C LYS A 151 -22.35 3.01 18.55
N ASN A 152 -21.04 2.88 18.68
CA ASN A 152 -20.38 2.69 19.95
C ASN A 152 -19.98 4.02 20.60
N GLU A 153 -20.46 5.15 20.04
CA GLU A 153 -20.16 6.52 20.46
C GLU A 153 -18.66 6.82 20.61
N GLN A 154 -17.83 6.12 19.81
CA GLN A 154 -16.39 6.32 19.80
C GLN A 154 -16.05 7.58 18.98
N PRO A 155 -14.99 8.32 19.34
CA PRO A 155 -14.52 9.44 18.54
C PRO A 155 -13.99 8.96 17.19
N TYR A 156 -14.05 9.80 16.16
CA TYR A 156 -13.47 9.52 14.84
C TYR A 156 -11.98 9.14 14.95
N ASP A 157 -11.27 9.80 15.87
CA ASP A 157 -9.83 9.61 16.11
C ASP A 157 -9.48 8.20 16.65
N SER A 158 -10.48 7.35 16.94
CA SER A 158 -10.29 5.92 17.22
C SER A 158 -10.02 5.07 15.98
N ILE A 159 -10.35 5.57 14.78
CA ILE A 159 -10.08 4.86 13.52
C ILE A 159 -8.57 5.02 13.20
N PRO A 160 -7.85 3.92 12.94
CA PRO A 160 -6.45 3.96 12.51
C PRO A 160 -6.25 4.86 11.28
N ASN A 161 -5.13 5.57 11.21
CA ASN A 161 -4.94 6.61 10.19
C ASN A 161 -5.08 6.12 8.76
N PHE A 162 -4.50 4.96 8.45
CA PHE A 162 -4.60 4.39 7.10
C PHE A 162 -6.04 3.96 6.79
N SER A 163 -6.76 3.40 7.76
CA SER A 163 -8.19 3.11 7.64
C SER A 163 -9.00 4.38 7.44
N ALA A 164 -8.70 5.44 8.17
CA ALA A 164 -9.37 6.73 8.06
C ALA A 164 -9.11 7.40 6.70
N ALA A 165 -7.87 7.32 6.19
CA ALA A 165 -7.51 7.85 4.88
C ALA A 165 -8.27 7.13 3.75
N ASP A 166 -8.33 5.79 3.81
CA ASP A 166 -9.04 5.03 2.79
C ASP A 166 -10.57 5.16 2.91
N ALA A 167 -11.08 5.21 4.14
CA ALA A 167 -12.49 5.49 4.41
C ALA A 167 -12.90 6.86 3.85
N LEU A 168 -12.10 7.90 4.09
CA LEU A 168 -12.32 9.24 3.53
C LEU A 168 -12.33 9.20 2.00
N ARG A 169 -11.34 8.54 1.38
CA ARG A 169 -11.22 8.42 -0.09
C ARG A 169 -12.45 7.78 -0.73
N LEU A 170 -13.03 6.76 -0.08
CA LEU A 170 -14.14 5.99 -0.64
C LEU A 170 -15.52 6.51 -0.26
N THR A 171 -15.67 7.02 0.96
CA THR A 171 -16.97 7.43 1.52
C THR A 171 -17.16 8.95 1.55
N GLY A 172 -16.08 9.72 1.49
CA GLY A 172 -16.10 11.17 1.69
C GLY A 172 -16.34 11.60 3.14
N ILE A 173 -16.38 10.67 4.09
CA ILE A 173 -16.57 10.99 5.51
C ILE A 173 -15.21 11.13 6.17
N GLY A 174 -14.82 12.37 6.42
CA GLY A 174 -13.71 12.70 7.31
C GLY A 174 -14.20 13.00 8.72
N ARG A 175 -13.29 13.55 9.52
CA ARG A 175 -13.54 13.91 10.91
C ARG A 175 -14.70 14.90 11.06
N ASN A 176 -14.78 15.91 10.19
CA ASN A 176 -15.79 16.95 10.27
C ASN A 176 -17.17 16.41 9.90
N GLU A 177 -17.27 15.66 8.79
CA GLU A 177 -18.51 15.01 8.35
C GLU A 177 -19.01 14.02 9.42
N PHE A 178 -18.10 13.26 10.03
CA PHE A 178 -18.43 12.36 11.13
C PHE A 178 -19.02 13.10 12.33
N ILE A 179 -18.37 14.19 12.76
CA ILE A 179 -18.84 15.02 13.89
C ILE A 179 -20.22 15.60 13.59
N ASP A 180 -20.46 16.08 12.37
CA ASP A 180 -21.75 16.62 11.95
C ASP A 180 -22.85 15.56 12.00
N ILE A 181 -22.57 14.34 11.54
CA ILE A 181 -23.51 13.22 11.63
C ILE A 181 -23.79 12.87 13.11
N MET A 182 -22.74 12.80 13.94
CA MET A 182 -22.89 12.51 15.37
C MET A 182 -23.71 13.58 16.10
N ASN A 183 -23.51 14.86 15.76
CA ASN A 183 -24.29 15.97 16.32
C ASN A 183 -25.77 15.89 15.90
N LYS A 184 -26.06 15.54 14.64
CA LYS A 184 -27.42 15.28 14.17
C LYS A 184 -28.06 14.12 14.95
N CYS A 185 -27.34 13.02 15.17
CA CYS A 185 -27.79 11.88 15.98
C CYS A 185 -28.07 12.26 17.44
N ARG A 186 -27.25 13.12 18.06
CA ARG A 186 -27.42 13.54 19.47
C ARG A 186 -28.50 14.60 19.69
N SER A 187 -28.78 15.42 18.68
CA SER A 187 -29.78 16.51 18.77
C SER A 187 -31.21 16.01 19.03
N LYS A 188 -31.52 14.77 18.67
CA LYS A 188 -32.81 14.12 18.94
C LYS A 188 -32.67 13.26 20.20
N LYS A 189 -32.96 13.82 21.38
CA LYS A 189 -32.84 13.18 22.72
C LYS A 189 -33.74 11.94 22.95
N ILE A 190 -33.85 11.00 22.02
CA ILE A 190 -34.72 9.82 22.12
C ILE A 190 -34.02 8.60 21.54
N MET A 191 -33.83 7.58 22.41
CA MET A 191 -33.44 6.18 22.15
C MET A 191 -32.49 5.90 20.97
N TRP A 192 -31.34 5.29 21.27
CA TRP A 192 -30.35 4.74 20.34
C TRP A 192 -30.92 4.05 19.06
N LYS A 193 -32.09 3.40 19.13
CA LYS A 193 -32.77 2.80 17.96
C LYS A 193 -33.12 3.82 16.86
N LEU A 194 -33.47 5.06 17.22
CA LEU A 194 -33.77 6.14 16.27
C LEU A 194 -32.47 6.78 15.74
N ASN A 195 -31.43 6.85 16.57
CA ASN A 195 -30.10 7.32 16.17
C ASN A 195 -29.44 6.36 15.17
N LYS A 196 -29.72 5.06 15.30
CA LYS A 196 -29.25 4.03 14.37
C LYS A 196 -29.76 4.23 12.94
N SER A 197 -31.04 4.57 12.75
CA SER A 197 -31.58 4.81 11.40
C SER A 197 -31.03 6.12 10.83
N ILE A 198 -30.92 7.17 11.64
CA ILE A 198 -30.34 8.46 11.23
C ILE A 198 -28.89 8.32 10.80
N ALA A 199 -28.08 7.60 11.57
CA ALA A 199 -26.69 7.33 11.20
C ALA A 199 -26.64 6.59 9.86
N LYS A 200 -27.43 5.53 9.69
CA LYS A 200 -27.47 4.75 8.45
C LYS A 200 -27.95 5.57 7.24
N GLU A 201 -28.94 6.44 7.44
CA GLU A 201 -29.47 7.35 6.40
C GLU A 201 -28.50 8.49 6.07
N SER A 202 -27.62 8.86 6.99
CA SER A 202 -26.63 9.93 6.80
C SER A 202 -25.35 9.44 6.12
N LEU A 203 -25.12 8.13 6.08
CA LEU A 203 -24.00 7.53 5.36
C LEU A 203 -24.28 7.52 3.85
N PRO A 204 -23.24 7.67 3.02
CA PRO A 204 -23.37 7.60 1.57
C PRO A 204 -23.88 6.22 1.13
N THR A 205 -24.68 6.20 0.07
CA THR A 205 -25.17 4.96 -0.57
C THR A 205 -24.31 4.51 -1.75
N HIS A 206 -23.44 5.40 -2.25
CA HIS A 206 -22.52 5.16 -3.35
C HIS A 206 -21.13 5.71 -3.01
N PRO A 207 -20.06 5.08 -3.54
CA PRO A 207 -18.71 5.58 -3.36
C PRO A 207 -18.53 6.96 -3.99
N VAL A 208 -17.66 7.77 -3.38
CA VAL A 208 -17.21 9.05 -3.94
C VAL A 208 -16.30 8.79 -5.14
N ASP A 209 -16.33 9.70 -6.11
CA ASP A 209 -15.42 9.63 -7.26
C ASP A 209 -13.98 9.90 -6.79
N PHE A 210 -13.06 9.01 -7.16
CA PHE A 210 -11.62 9.15 -6.91
C PHE A 210 -10.83 8.92 -8.22
N ALA A 211 -9.56 9.31 -8.21
CA ALA A 211 -8.67 9.09 -9.35
C ALA A 211 -8.35 7.60 -9.51
N ILE A 212 -8.67 7.03 -10.67
CA ILE A 212 -8.33 5.66 -11.05
C ILE A 212 -7.19 5.76 -12.05
N GLU A 213 -6.04 5.15 -11.75
CA GLU A 213 -4.91 5.21 -12.67
C GLU A 213 -5.15 4.30 -13.89
N PRO A 214 -4.61 4.67 -15.07
CA PRO A 214 -4.83 3.92 -16.32
C PRO A 214 -4.42 2.44 -16.25
N TRP A 215 -3.43 2.10 -15.42
CA TRP A 215 -2.86 0.77 -15.27
C TRP A 215 -3.56 -0.09 -14.20
N TRP A 216 -4.54 0.45 -13.48
CA TRP A 216 -5.28 -0.34 -12.48
C TRP A 216 -6.08 -1.45 -13.16
N GLY A 217 -6.04 -2.64 -12.58
CA GLY A 217 -6.83 -3.78 -13.05
C GLY A 217 -8.32 -3.58 -12.74
N VAL A 218 -9.18 -3.88 -13.69
CA VAL A 218 -10.64 -3.95 -13.52
C VAL A 218 -11.02 -5.40 -13.31
N CYS A 219 -11.56 -5.71 -12.13
CA CYS A 219 -11.93 -7.07 -11.77
C CYS A 219 -13.45 -7.20 -11.56
N LEU A 220 -14.02 -8.29 -12.08
CA LEU A 220 -15.43 -8.60 -11.90
C LEU A 220 -15.69 -9.24 -10.54
N VAL A 221 -16.89 -9.00 -10.03
CA VAL A 221 -17.45 -9.77 -8.91
C VAL A 221 -18.33 -10.92 -9.41
N ASN A 222 -18.86 -11.76 -8.52
CA ASN A 222 -19.90 -12.72 -8.90
C ASN A 222 -21.27 -12.02 -9.03
N PHE A 223 -21.98 -12.24 -10.13
CA PHE A 223 -23.23 -11.54 -10.44
C PHE A 223 -24.43 -12.38 -10.03
N THR A 224 -25.46 -11.73 -9.50
CA THR A 224 -26.79 -12.32 -9.40
C THR A 224 -27.50 -12.29 -10.76
N LEU A 225 -28.49 -13.16 -10.94
CA LEU A 225 -29.32 -13.15 -12.16
C LEU A 225 -30.04 -11.81 -12.36
N GLU A 226 -30.40 -11.11 -11.29
CA GLU A 226 -31.06 -9.80 -11.38
C GLU A 226 -30.10 -8.70 -11.82
N GLU A 227 -28.85 -8.71 -11.33
CA GLU A 227 -27.83 -7.76 -11.75
C GLU A 227 -27.48 -7.94 -13.22
N PHE A 228 -27.35 -9.20 -13.67
CA PHE A 228 -27.08 -9.54 -15.07
C PHE A 228 -28.18 -9.05 -16.00
N LYS A 229 -29.46 -9.20 -15.62
CA LYS A 229 -30.60 -8.71 -16.42
C LYS A 229 -30.70 -7.19 -16.51
N LYS A 230 -30.05 -6.45 -15.62
CA LYS A 230 -30.07 -4.99 -15.57
C LYS A 230 -28.87 -4.36 -16.31
N LEU A 231 -28.03 -5.16 -16.96
CA LEU A 231 -26.90 -4.65 -17.73
C LEU A 231 -27.38 -3.98 -19.01
N SER A 232 -26.78 -2.85 -19.35
CA SER A 232 -26.90 -2.29 -20.71
C SER A 232 -26.10 -3.14 -21.71
N GLU A 233 -26.32 -2.91 -23.00
CA GLU A 233 -25.54 -3.56 -24.07
C GLU A 233 -24.04 -3.22 -23.95
N GLU A 234 -23.72 -1.96 -23.65
CA GLU A 234 -22.35 -1.47 -23.43
C GLU A 234 -21.69 -2.11 -22.19
N GLU A 235 -22.44 -2.23 -21.08
CA GLU A 235 -21.98 -2.89 -19.87
C GLU A 235 -21.74 -4.39 -20.12
N GLY A 236 -22.65 -5.05 -20.84
CA GLY A 236 -22.53 -6.46 -21.23
C GLY A 236 -21.30 -6.71 -22.09
N ALA A 237 -21.09 -5.90 -23.13
CA ALA A 237 -19.90 -5.99 -23.99
C ALA A 237 -18.59 -5.76 -23.20
N THR A 238 -18.61 -4.82 -22.26
CA THR A 238 -17.47 -4.54 -21.38
C THR A 238 -17.15 -5.72 -20.46
N ILE A 239 -18.18 -6.36 -19.88
CA ILE A 239 -18.01 -7.56 -19.05
C ILE A 239 -17.46 -8.74 -19.87
N ASP A 240 -17.99 -8.95 -21.07
CA ASP A 240 -17.48 -9.99 -21.97
C ASP A 240 -16.02 -9.76 -22.35
N LYS A 241 -15.62 -8.49 -22.53
CA LYS A 241 -14.23 -8.11 -22.79
C LYS A 241 -13.34 -8.45 -21.59
N ILE A 242 -13.74 -8.07 -20.37
CA ILE A 242 -12.99 -8.37 -19.14
C ILE A 242 -12.78 -9.89 -18.94
N CYS A 243 -13.77 -10.70 -19.33
CA CYS A 243 -13.68 -12.17 -19.23
C CYS A 243 -12.74 -12.82 -20.26
N LYS A 244 -12.49 -12.17 -21.40
CA LYS A 244 -11.77 -12.74 -22.54
C LYS A 244 -10.30 -12.32 -22.60
N GLU A 245 -9.99 -11.11 -22.20
CA GLU A 245 -8.64 -10.56 -22.31
C GLU A 245 -7.75 -10.98 -21.12
N GLU A 246 -6.48 -11.28 -21.40
CA GLU A 246 -5.48 -11.56 -20.37
C GLU A 246 -5.10 -10.28 -19.59
N ALA A 247 -5.26 -9.10 -20.20
CA ALA A 247 -4.98 -7.81 -19.61
C ALA A 247 -6.27 -7.01 -19.38
N ASN A 248 -6.51 -6.59 -18.14
CA ASN A 248 -7.73 -5.89 -17.73
C ASN A 248 -7.45 -4.48 -17.19
N ALA A 249 -6.48 -3.77 -17.78
CA ALA A 249 -6.14 -2.41 -17.34
C ALA A 249 -7.27 -1.41 -17.63
N PHE A 250 -7.51 -0.47 -16.72
CA PHE A 250 -8.59 0.53 -16.79
C PHE A 250 -8.59 1.33 -18.10
N ILE A 251 -7.40 1.63 -18.65
CA ILE A 251 -7.24 2.36 -19.92
C ILE A 251 -7.89 1.67 -21.13
N LEU A 252 -8.13 0.36 -21.06
CA LEU A 252 -8.69 -0.43 -22.15
C LEU A 252 -10.22 -0.34 -22.25
N PHE A 253 -10.88 0.34 -21.31
CA PHE A 253 -12.33 0.38 -21.19
C PHE A 253 -12.87 1.81 -21.18
N ASP A 254 -14.17 1.95 -21.48
CA ASP A 254 -14.86 3.22 -21.31
C ASP A 254 -14.93 3.60 -19.81
N PRO A 255 -14.32 4.73 -19.40
CA PRO A 255 -14.32 5.18 -18.01
C PRO A 255 -15.73 5.38 -17.44
N VAL A 256 -16.71 5.79 -18.25
CA VAL A 256 -18.09 6.02 -17.81
C VAL A 256 -18.76 4.70 -17.47
N VAL A 257 -18.60 3.68 -18.33
CA VAL A 257 -19.15 2.34 -18.12
C VAL A 257 -18.55 1.71 -16.87
N ILE A 258 -17.21 1.70 -16.74
CA ILE A 258 -16.53 1.11 -15.59
C ILE A 258 -16.90 1.82 -14.28
N LYS A 259 -16.96 3.16 -14.27
CA LYS A 259 -17.40 3.91 -13.07
C LYS A 259 -18.85 3.62 -12.71
N GLY A 260 -19.73 3.41 -13.70
CA GLY A 260 -21.11 2.97 -13.49
C GLY A 260 -21.19 1.60 -12.83
N LEU A 261 -20.45 0.62 -13.37
CA LEU A 261 -20.34 -0.72 -12.80
C LEU A 261 -19.76 -0.69 -11.37
N TYR A 262 -18.74 0.15 -11.13
CA TYR A 262 -18.12 0.31 -9.82
C TYR A 262 -19.09 0.88 -8.79
N LYS A 263 -19.85 1.93 -9.14
CA LYS A 263 -20.90 2.53 -8.27
C LYS A 263 -22.00 1.54 -7.90
N ARG A 264 -22.25 0.55 -8.75
CA ARG A 264 -23.18 -0.57 -8.51
C ARG A 264 -22.54 -1.75 -7.77
N GLY A 265 -21.23 -1.72 -7.51
CA GLY A 265 -20.50 -2.80 -6.87
C GLY A 265 -20.36 -4.06 -7.73
N LEU A 266 -20.36 -3.90 -9.06
CA LEU A 266 -20.18 -4.98 -10.04
C LEU A 266 -18.72 -5.20 -10.45
N VAL A 267 -17.87 -4.20 -10.21
CA VAL A 267 -16.42 -4.30 -10.38
C VAL A 267 -15.70 -3.78 -9.15
N TYR A 268 -14.47 -4.23 -8.97
CA TYR A 268 -13.50 -3.64 -8.05
C TYR A 268 -12.17 -3.41 -8.78
N PHE A 269 -11.32 -2.55 -8.21
CA PHE A 269 -10.04 -2.25 -8.81
C PHE A 269 -8.92 -3.01 -8.12
N ASP A 270 -8.13 -3.72 -8.91
CA ASP A 270 -6.83 -4.23 -8.51
C ASP A 270 -5.73 -3.21 -8.85
N VAL A 271 -4.68 -3.14 -8.03
CA VAL A 271 -3.56 -2.21 -8.19
C VAL A 271 -2.30 -3.07 -8.22
N PRO A 272 -1.97 -3.64 -9.39
CA PRO A 272 -0.92 -4.62 -9.51
C PRO A 272 0.45 -3.99 -9.29
N VAL A 273 1.25 -4.60 -8.41
CA VAL A 273 2.63 -4.19 -8.15
C VAL A 273 3.53 -5.39 -8.42
N TYR A 274 4.47 -5.22 -9.34
CA TYR A 274 5.43 -6.24 -9.75
C TYR A 274 6.80 -6.04 -9.08
N PRO A 275 7.65 -7.07 -9.02
CA PRO A 275 8.95 -6.99 -8.35
C PRO A 275 9.86 -5.89 -8.91
N ASP A 276 9.82 -5.68 -10.24
CA ASP A 276 10.67 -4.72 -10.96
C ASP A 276 10.08 -3.31 -11.01
N ASP A 277 8.87 -3.11 -10.47
CA ASP A 277 8.24 -1.80 -10.44
C ASP A 277 9.04 -0.83 -9.55
N ARG A 278 8.98 0.46 -9.92
CA ARG A 278 9.59 1.55 -9.17
C ARG A 278 8.52 2.56 -8.79
N PHE A 279 8.64 3.14 -7.61
CA PHE A 279 7.65 4.07 -7.10
C PHE A 279 8.30 5.36 -6.63
N LYS A 280 7.65 6.47 -6.97
CA LYS A 280 7.89 7.75 -6.35
C LYS A 280 6.94 7.92 -5.18
N VAL A 281 7.49 8.02 -3.98
CA VAL A 281 6.70 8.19 -2.76
C VAL A 281 6.59 9.68 -2.42
N SER A 282 5.36 10.15 -2.25
CA SER A 282 5.04 11.50 -1.80
C SER A 282 5.45 11.67 -0.34
N ARG A 283 5.99 12.85 0.00
CA ARG A 283 6.26 13.19 1.41
C ARG A 283 4.93 13.25 2.15
N LEU A 284 4.85 12.58 3.29
CA LEU A 284 3.68 12.58 4.18
C LEU A 284 3.56 13.91 4.95
N GLU A 285 3.40 15.04 4.24
CA GLU A 285 3.22 16.35 4.88
C GLU A 285 1.92 16.37 5.70
N GLY A 286 2.04 16.55 7.02
CA GLY A 286 0.88 16.62 7.93
C GLY A 286 0.30 15.28 8.38
N PHE A 287 0.90 14.14 8.02
CA PHE A 287 0.47 12.84 8.54
C PHE A 287 0.99 12.64 9.98
N VAL A 288 0.11 12.70 10.96
CA VAL A 288 0.45 12.43 12.37
C VAL A 288 0.01 11.01 12.71
N SER A 289 0.96 10.09 12.87
CA SER A 289 0.68 8.69 13.25
C SER A 289 0.04 8.61 14.64
N ASN A 290 -1.19 8.09 14.71
CA ASN A 290 -1.78 7.67 15.99
C ASN A 290 -1.26 6.28 16.35
N ARG A 291 -0.04 6.24 16.90
CA ARG A 291 0.72 5.01 17.22
C ARG A 291 0.25 4.31 18.51
N GLU A 292 -0.66 4.89 19.29
CA GLU A 292 -1.25 4.26 20.47
C GLU A 292 -2.42 3.34 20.12
N GLN A 293 -2.15 2.30 19.32
CA GLN A 293 -3.13 1.26 19.02
C GLN A 293 -2.78 -0.04 19.77
N SER A 294 -3.79 -0.69 20.34
CA SER A 294 -3.67 -2.04 20.91
C SER A 294 -3.69 -3.15 19.84
N TYR A 295 -3.90 -2.75 18.59
CA TYR A 295 -4.04 -3.61 17.42
C TYR A 295 -2.78 -3.51 16.54
N GLU A 296 -2.25 -4.66 16.14
CA GLU A 296 -1.11 -4.75 15.21
C GLU A 296 -1.64 -5.00 13.79
N ASP A 297 -1.38 -4.07 12.88
CA ASP A 297 -1.69 -4.20 11.46
C ASP A 297 -0.39 -4.52 10.68
N PRO A 298 -0.25 -5.74 10.13
CA PRO A 298 0.96 -6.14 9.41
C PRO A 298 1.23 -5.32 8.13
N ILE A 299 0.20 -4.68 7.57
CA ILE A 299 0.34 -3.83 6.38
C ILE A 299 0.76 -2.41 6.79
N GLU A 300 0.24 -1.90 7.91
CA GLU A 300 0.57 -0.57 8.43
C GLU A 300 2.07 -0.40 8.70
N GLU A 301 2.71 -1.39 9.34
CA GLU A 301 4.16 -1.38 9.60
C GLU A 301 4.97 -1.27 8.30
N LEU A 302 4.60 -2.07 7.28
CA LEU A 302 5.25 -2.05 5.98
C LEU A 302 4.96 -0.76 5.20
N LEU A 303 3.79 -0.15 5.37
CA LEU A 303 3.49 1.15 4.76
C LEU A 303 4.43 2.22 5.30
N TYR A 304 4.60 2.31 6.62
CA TYR A 304 5.59 3.21 7.20
C TYR A 304 7.01 2.93 6.65
N ALA A 305 7.36 1.65 6.46
CA ALA A 305 8.65 1.28 5.88
C ALA A 305 8.84 1.75 4.43
N VAL A 306 7.81 1.58 3.60
CA VAL A 306 7.80 2.13 2.24
C VAL A 306 7.99 3.65 2.26
N PHE A 307 7.38 4.37 3.20
CA PHE A 307 7.54 5.82 3.30
C PHE A 307 8.94 6.29 3.68
N VAL A 308 9.65 5.52 4.50
CA VAL A 308 10.98 5.89 5.00
C VAL A 308 12.09 5.47 4.04
N VAL A 309 11.98 4.27 3.44
CA VAL A 309 13.10 3.62 2.73
C VAL A 309 12.97 3.71 1.21
N SER A 310 11.79 4.02 0.68
CA SER A 310 11.59 4.05 -0.77
C SER A 310 12.43 5.14 -1.45
N SER A 311 13.09 4.74 -2.52
CA SER A 311 13.78 5.64 -3.44
C SER A 311 13.24 5.42 -4.86
N GLU A 312 13.17 6.49 -5.64
CA GLU A 312 12.73 6.42 -7.05
C GLU A 312 13.62 5.47 -7.90
N ASN A 313 14.84 5.20 -7.42
CA ASN A 313 15.85 4.36 -8.07
C ASN A 313 15.90 2.93 -7.54
N SER A 314 14.99 2.51 -6.67
CA SER A 314 14.92 1.15 -6.14
C SER A 314 13.67 0.44 -6.64
N THR A 315 13.83 -0.80 -7.07
CA THR A 315 12.70 -1.70 -7.38
C THR A 315 12.04 -2.20 -6.10
N VAL A 316 10.81 -2.69 -6.20
CA VAL A 316 10.12 -3.32 -5.06
C VAL A 316 10.90 -4.52 -4.53
N ALA A 317 11.53 -5.32 -5.40
CA ALA A 317 12.36 -6.45 -5.00
C ALA A 317 13.60 -6.03 -4.18
N GLU A 318 14.29 -4.97 -4.60
CA GLU A 318 15.42 -4.41 -3.87
C GLU A 318 15.00 -3.84 -2.51
N LEU A 319 13.85 -3.15 -2.46
CA LEU A 319 13.28 -2.64 -1.21
C LEU A 319 12.89 -3.78 -0.26
N ALA A 320 12.28 -4.86 -0.76
CA ALA A 320 11.92 -6.02 0.06
C ALA A 320 13.16 -6.67 0.69
N THR A 321 14.24 -6.79 -0.09
CA THR A 321 15.53 -7.31 0.38
C THR A 321 16.13 -6.41 1.46
N THR A 322 16.08 -5.09 1.24
CA THR A 322 16.62 -4.09 2.18
C THR A 322 15.86 -4.08 3.50
N LEU A 323 14.53 -4.17 3.44
CA LEU A 323 13.64 -4.20 4.60
C LEU A 323 13.54 -5.58 5.27
N GLN A 324 14.17 -6.61 4.68
CA GLN A 324 14.03 -8.01 5.08
C GLN A 324 12.55 -8.45 5.18
N ALA A 325 11.71 -7.88 4.33
CA ALA A 325 10.29 -8.16 4.27
C ALA A 325 9.98 -9.19 3.18
N GLU A 326 8.88 -9.92 3.35
CA GLU A 326 8.39 -10.80 2.28
C GLU A 326 7.94 -9.93 1.10
N LEU A 327 8.42 -10.27 -0.11
CA LEU A 327 8.13 -9.52 -1.33
C LEU A 327 6.62 -9.30 -1.56
N SER A 328 5.81 -10.34 -1.33
CA SER A 328 4.35 -10.31 -1.46
C SER A 328 3.68 -9.27 -0.53
N GLN A 329 4.20 -9.12 0.69
CA GLN A 329 3.70 -8.18 1.67
C GLN A 329 4.12 -6.75 1.31
N LEU A 330 5.36 -6.56 0.84
CA LEU A 330 5.79 -5.25 0.38
C LEU A 330 5.04 -4.79 -0.88
N GLN A 331 4.78 -5.69 -1.82
CA GLN A 331 3.92 -5.42 -2.98
C GLN A 331 2.52 -4.98 -2.55
N THR A 332 1.96 -5.62 -1.51
CA THR A 332 0.67 -5.23 -0.93
C THR A 332 0.71 -3.83 -0.33
N ALA A 333 1.75 -3.50 0.45
CA ALA A 333 1.93 -2.16 1.01
C ALA A 333 2.11 -1.10 -0.08
N ALA A 334 2.95 -1.36 -1.09
CA ALA A 334 3.14 -0.45 -2.23
C ALA A 334 1.85 -0.25 -3.03
N SER A 335 1.09 -1.33 -3.26
CA SER A 335 -0.23 -1.28 -3.90
C SER A 335 -1.17 -0.37 -3.14
N PHE A 336 -1.19 -0.48 -1.81
CA PHE A 336 -2.01 0.37 -0.95
C PHE A 336 -1.55 1.83 -0.95
N ALA A 337 -0.25 2.09 -0.89
CA ALA A 337 0.29 3.45 -0.99
C ALA A 337 -0.11 4.12 -2.32
N CYS A 338 -0.14 3.36 -3.42
CA CYS A 338 -0.64 3.83 -4.71
C CYS A 338 -2.13 4.15 -4.68
N ARG A 339 -2.95 3.28 -4.06
CA ARG A 339 -4.40 3.49 -3.91
C ARG A 339 -4.73 4.79 -3.19
N LEU A 340 -3.90 5.18 -2.23
CA LEU A 340 -4.08 6.42 -1.47
C LEU A 340 -3.45 7.65 -2.12
N GLY A 341 -2.80 7.50 -3.29
CA GLY A 341 -2.13 8.60 -3.99
C GLY A 341 -0.83 9.06 -3.33
N TRP A 342 -0.29 8.24 -2.41
CA TRP A 342 0.97 8.54 -1.74
C TRP A 342 2.18 7.90 -2.42
N ALA A 343 1.96 6.96 -3.32
CA ALA A 343 2.99 6.44 -4.21
C ALA A 343 2.49 6.53 -5.66
N VAL A 344 3.39 6.91 -6.56
CA VAL A 344 3.14 6.95 -8.00
C VAL A 344 4.05 5.95 -8.67
N LYS A 345 3.47 4.99 -9.39
CA LYS A 345 4.23 4.02 -10.18
C LYS A 345 4.97 4.74 -11.30
N LEU A 346 6.28 4.54 -11.38
CA LEU A 346 7.09 5.06 -12.47
C LEU A 346 6.96 4.10 -13.65
N ILE A 347 6.28 4.56 -14.70
CA ILE A 347 6.11 3.79 -15.94
C ILE A 347 7.20 4.25 -16.90
N ASP A 348 8.08 3.34 -17.31
CA ASP A 348 9.05 3.61 -18.38
C ASP A 348 8.29 3.75 -19.71
N PRO A 349 8.36 4.91 -20.40
CA PRO A 349 7.72 5.10 -21.70
C PRO A 349 8.14 4.07 -22.74
N GLY A 350 9.35 3.49 -22.64
CA GLY A 350 9.85 2.46 -23.55
C GLY A 350 9.10 1.12 -23.42
N SER A 351 8.66 0.77 -22.22
CA SER A 351 7.96 -0.50 -21.95
C SER A 351 6.53 -0.51 -22.51
N VAL A 352 5.85 0.64 -22.49
CA VAL A 352 4.48 0.79 -23.03
C VAL A 352 4.44 0.60 -24.56
N LEU A 353 5.50 1.01 -25.27
CA LEU A 353 5.62 0.85 -26.72
C LEU A 353 5.91 -0.61 -27.14
N LEU A 354 6.64 -1.35 -26.31
CA LEU A 354 6.95 -2.77 -26.54
C LEU A 354 5.72 -3.66 -26.34
N GLU A 355 4.87 -3.36 -25.37
CA GLU A 355 3.64 -4.10 -25.12
C GLU A 355 2.58 -3.85 -26.23
N GLN A 356 2.50 -2.63 -26.75
CA GLN A 356 1.66 -2.30 -27.90
C GLN A 356 2.12 -2.98 -29.20
N THR A 357 3.44 -3.12 -29.41
CA THR A 357 3.98 -3.81 -30.59
C THR A 357 3.86 -5.33 -30.49
N ALA A 358 3.99 -5.92 -29.30
CA ALA A 358 3.74 -7.35 -29.10
C ALA A 358 2.28 -7.73 -29.38
N ASN A 359 1.33 -6.88 -28.95
CA ASN A 359 -0.10 -7.11 -29.21
C ASN A 359 -0.48 -6.90 -30.68
N ALA A 360 0.20 -5.99 -31.40
CA ALA A 360 -0.01 -5.78 -32.84
C ALA A 360 0.58 -6.88 -33.73
N LEU A 361 1.60 -7.62 -33.24
CA LEU A 361 2.23 -8.71 -33.99
C LEU A 361 1.53 -10.07 -33.79
N ASN A 362 0.62 -10.18 -32.83
CA ASN A 362 -0.13 -11.41 -32.56
C ASN A 362 -1.49 -11.49 -33.29
N ASP A 363 -1.90 -10.45 -34.04
CA ASP A 363 -3.19 -10.39 -34.74
C ASP A 363 -3.10 -10.77 -36.24
N ASP A 364 -1.90 -11.11 -36.73
CA ASP A 364 -1.65 -11.50 -38.14
C ASP A 364 -1.04 -12.91 -38.24
N GLU A 365 -1.83 -13.96 -37.97
CA GLU A 365 -1.57 -15.31 -38.50
C GLU A 365 -2.72 -15.77 -39.41
N ASP A 366 -2.71 -15.26 -40.65
CA ASP A 366 -3.15 -16.04 -41.81
C ASP A 366 -2.34 -15.65 -43.06
N GLY A 367 -1.76 -16.63 -43.74
CA GLY A 367 -1.15 -16.44 -45.07
C GLY A 367 0.37 -16.62 -45.18
N SER A 368 0.78 -17.86 -45.46
CA SER A 368 2.08 -18.30 -45.98
C SER A 368 2.70 -17.44 -47.12
N PHE A 369 4.02 -17.18 -47.10
CA PHE A 369 5.04 -17.71 -48.05
C PHE A 369 6.41 -16.96 -48.01
N ALA A 370 7.49 -17.76 -47.95
CA ALA A 370 8.82 -17.61 -48.56
C ALA A 370 9.82 -16.50 -48.13
N THR A 371 10.82 -16.95 -47.35
CA THR A 371 12.28 -16.82 -47.50
C THR A 371 12.87 -15.76 -48.44
N VAL A 372 13.67 -14.82 -47.89
CA VAL A 372 15.01 -14.44 -48.38
C VAL A 372 15.85 -13.94 -47.20
N GLY A 373 17.03 -14.53 -47.00
CA GLY A 373 17.98 -14.12 -45.96
C GLY A 373 18.88 -12.95 -46.38
N SER A 374 19.46 -12.28 -45.39
CA SER A 374 20.76 -11.64 -45.53
C SER A 374 21.40 -11.51 -44.15
N GLY A 375 22.58 -12.10 -43.99
CA GLY A 375 23.41 -11.97 -42.81
C GLY A 375 24.45 -10.86 -42.98
N SER A 376 24.80 -10.21 -41.87
CA SER A 376 26.14 -9.67 -41.65
C SER A 376 26.32 -9.33 -40.16
N THR A 377 27.36 -9.92 -39.60
CA THR A 377 27.91 -9.75 -38.24
C THR A 377 28.50 -8.35 -37.99
N PRO A 378 28.77 -8.00 -36.71
CA PRO A 378 29.03 -6.64 -36.26
C PRO A 378 30.51 -6.24 -36.36
N LEU A 379 30.77 -4.94 -36.50
CA LEU A 379 32.10 -4.35 -36.38
C LEU A 379 32.25 -3.60 -35.06
N ASP A 380 33.28 -4.02 -34.35
CA ASP A 380 33.89 -3.46 -33.15
C ASP A 380 34.75 -2.23 -33.49
N ALA A 381 34.83 -1.27 -32.57
CA ALA A 381 35.83 -0.21 -32.53
C ALA A 381 35.94 0.36 -31.11
N GLY A 382 36.79 -0.24 -30.28
CA GLY A 382 37.27 0.36 -29.03
C GLY A 382 38.31 1.47 -29.25
N LEU A 383 38.60 2.26 -28.21
CA LEU A 383 39.96 2.46 -27.70
C LEU A 383 40.00 3.23 -26.35
N PHE A 384 40.96 2.79 -25.53
CA PHE A 384 41.39 3.07 -24.16
C PHE A 384 41.73 4.53 -23.77
N GLN A 385 41.65 4.85 -22.46
CA GLN A 385 42.86 5.11 -21.64
C GLN A 385 42.61 5.23 -20.12
N GLN A 386 43.55 4.67 -19.36
CA GLN A 386 43.70 4.62 -17.90
C GLN A 386 45.10 5.21 -17.55
N ASP A 387 45.31 5.54 -16.27
CA ASP A 387 46.56 5.97 -15.55
C ASP A 387 46.59 7.47 -15.15
N GLY A 388 47.03 7.89 -13.95
CA GLY A 388 47.72 7.21 -12.84
C GLY A 388 47.89 8.11 -11.59
N PHE A 389 48.60 7.55 -10.60
CA PHE A 389 48.83 7.92 -9.19
C PHE A 389 49.46 9.31 -8.88
N GLY A 390 49.25 9.81 -7.64
CA GLY A 390 50.09 10.86 -7.01
C GLY A 390 49.76 11.15 -5.53
N THR A 391 50.76 10.96 -4.67
CA THR A 391 50.76 10.93 -3.19
C THR A 391 51.03 12.30 -2.52
N GLU A 392 50.45 12.50 -1.33
CA GLU A 392 50.81 13.32 -0.14
C GLU A 392 51.63 14.63 -0.22
N ASN A 393 51.17 15.67 0.50
CA ASN A 393 52.02 16.53 1.33
C ASN A 393 51.25 17.32 2.41
N HIS A 394 51.81 17.36 3.62
CA HIS A 394 51.35 18.12 4.80
C HIS A 394 51.94 19.55 4.86
N GLY A 395 51.20 20.51 5.42
CA GLY A 395 51.70 21.86 5.81
C GLY A 395 50.58 22.78 6.35
N PRO A 396 50.87 23.81 7.19
CA PRO A 396 50.20 23.97 8.50
C PRO A 396 49.18 25.13 8.65
N SER A 397 48.29 24.94 9.63
CA SER A 397 47.59 25.92 10.50
C SER A 397 46.78 27.07 9.89
N SER A 398 45.45 26.98 10.02
CA SER A 398 44.58 28.14 10.27
C SER A 398 43.58 27.77 11.36
N ALA A 399 43.57 28.54 12.45
CA ALA A 399 42.71 28.34 13.60
C ALA A 399 41.25 28.71 13.26
N TYR A 400 40.51 27.76 12.69
CA TYR A 400 39.06 27.87 12.57
C TYR A 400 38.41 27.42 13.88
N ALA A 401 37.66 28.31 14.51
CA ALA A 401 36.74 27.95 15.58
C ALA A 401 35.76 26.90 15.04
N ARG A 402 35.87 25.66 15.52
CA ARG A 402 34.93 24.59 15.18
C ARG A 402 33.76 24.69 16.15
N VAL A 403 32.61 25.09 15.62
CA VAL A 403 31.34 24.95 16.33
C VAL A 403 30.81 23.56 16.03
N ALA A 404 30.65 22.74 17.07
CA ALA A 404 29.97 21.46 16.98
C ALA A 404 28.52 21.65 17.41
N PHE A 405 27.57 21.27 16.55
CA PHE A 405 26.17 21.15 16.92
C PHE A 405 25.94 19.74 17.44
N VAL A 406 25.64 19.63 18.74
CA VAL A 406 25.10 18.41 19.32
C VAL A 406 23.59 18.53 19.21
N VAL A 407 22.99 17.77 18.29
CA VAL A 407 21.54 17.65 18.16
C VAL A 407 21.13 16.38 18.90
N ASP A 408 20.54 16.56 20.07
CA ASP A 408 19.87 15.47 20.78
C ASP A 408 18.45 15.35 20.21
N ALA A 409 18.16 14.22 19.58
CA ALA A 409 16.87 13.96 18.94
C ALA A 409 15.71 13.91 19.95
N ASN A 410 15.97 13.53 21.21
CA ASN A 410 14.97 13.55 22.27
C ASN A 410 14.67 14.97 22.75
N ILE A 411 15.68 15.84 22.88
CA ILE A 411 15.43 17.25 23.24
C ILE A 411 14.74 17.99 22.07
N THR A 412 15.11 17.66 20.84
CA THR A 412 14.50 18.24 19.63
C THR A 412 13.03 17.84 19.50
N SER A 413 12.66 16.59 19.81
CA SER A 413 11.26 16.16 19.83
C SER A 413 10.45 16.86 20.93
N TYR A 414 11.03 17.06 22.12
CA TYR A 414 10.37 17.80 23.22
C TYR A 414 10.15 19.29 22.91
N LEU A 415 11.10 19.97 22.26
CA LEU A 415 10.98 21.38 21.90
C LEU A 415 10.01 21.61 20.71
N MET A 416 9.96 20.68 19.75
CA MET A 416 9.05 20.76 18.60
C MET A 416 7.59 20.43 18.95
N MET A 417 7.32 19.87 20.13
CA MET A 417 5.96 19.65 20.67
C MET A 417 5.44 20.83 21.50
N GLY A 418 6.28 21.83 21.80
CA GLY A 418 5.92 23.01 22.58
C GLY A 418 5.65 24.22 21.68
N SER A 419 4.38 24.48 21.40
CA SER A 419 3.84 25.72 20.80
C SER A 419 4.06 25.98 19.30
N VAL A 420 3.12 25.51 18.48
CA VAL A 420 2.64 26.28 17.31
C VAL A 420 1.22 25.83 16.94
N SER A 421 0.23 26.52 17.50
CA SER A 421 -1.11 26.59 16.93
C SER A 421 -1.22 27.94 16.21
N PRO A 422 -1.50 28.00 14.90
CA PRO A 422 -2.16 29.16 14.34
C PRO A 422 -3.65 29.08 14.71
N GLY A 423 -4.24 30.22 15.06
CA GLY A 423 -5.67 30.33 15.39
C GLY A 423 -6.59 30.31 14.17
#